data_AF-A0A8J8KQK9-F1
#
_entry.id   AF-A0A8J8KQK9-F1
#
_cell.length_a   1.000
_cell.length_b   1.000
_cell.length_c   1.000
_cell.angle_alpha   90.00
_cell.angle_beta   90.00
_cell.angle_gamma   90.00
#
_symmetry.space_group_name_H-M   'P 1'
#
loop_
_entity.id
_entity.type
_entity.pdbx_description
1 polymer ?
#
loop_
_entity_poly.entity_id
_entity_poly.type
_entity_poly.pdbx_seq_one_letter_code
_entity_poly.pdbx_strand_id
1 'polypeptide(L)'
;MPYGQEPTDHAERSQLAAKLRQKREDAQLTAEELAGRIGITADDVEAIEQGDKPASRQVVYGWLNACGMLGPERRAIMDLADKPAAR
;
A
#
# COMPACT_ATOMS: atom_id res chain seq x y z
N MET A 1 15.33 -29.85 -4.32
CA MET A 1 14.34 -28.77 -4.61
C MET A 1 12.98 -29.25 -4.14
N PRO A 2 12.16 -28.45 -3.45
CA PRO A 2 12.05 -27.01 -3.63
C PRO A 2 12.48 -26.18 -2.41
N TYR A 3 12.87 -24.94 -2.70
CA TYR A 3 13.19 -23.91 -1.73
C TYR A 3 11.97 -23.62 -0.86
N GLY A 4 12.14 -23.73 0.46
CA GLY A 4 11.21 -23.16 1.42
C GLY A 4 11.26 -21.64 1.30
N GLN A 5 10.40 -21.09 0.45
CA GLN A 5 10.05 -19.68 0.56
C GLN A 5 9.06 -19.58 1.71
N GLU A 6 9.49 -19.03 2.83
CA GLU A 6 8.60 -18.58 3.90
C GLU A 6 7.74 -17.43 3.33
N PRO A 7 6.43 -17.61 3.06
CA PRO A 7 5.63 -16.61 2.38
C PRO A 7 4.80 -15.78 3.38
N THR A 8 5.36 -15.43 4.53
CA THR A 8 4.66 -14.58 5.52
C THR A 8 4.71 -13.11 5.09
N ASP A 9 5.89 -12.60 4.76
CA ASP A 9 6.09 -11.18 4.45
C ASP A 9 5.49 -10.76 3.11
N HIS A 10 5.46 -11.66 2.12
CA HIS A 10 4.89 -11.35 0.81
C HIS A 10 3.36 -11.37 0.85
N ALA A 11 2.76 -12.31 1.59
CA ALA A 11 1.31 -12.41 1.70
C ALA A 11 0.72 -11.20 2.43
N GLU A 12 1.35 -10.73 3.51
CA GLU A 12 0.91 -9.54 4.25
C GLU A 12 1.09 -8.25 3.43
N ARG A 13 2.21 -8.12 2.71
CA ARG A 13 2.42 -7.01 1.75
C ARG A 13 1.39 -7.02 0.63
N SER A 14 1.09 -8.17 0.05
CA SER A 14 0.06 -8.31 -0.98
C SER A 14 -1.34 -7.96 -0.45
N GLN A 15 -1.64 -8.25 0.83
CA GLN A 15 -2.90 -7.83 1.44
C GLN A 15 -2.99 -6.31 1.62
N LEU A 16 -1.92 -5.66 2.08
CA LEU A 16 -1.86 -4.20 2.16
C LEU A 16 -2.01 -3.56 0.77
N ALA A 17 -1.27 -4.07 -0.21
CA ALA A 17 -1.29 -3.63 -1.59
C ALA A 17 -2.70 -3.72 -2.21
N ALA A 18 -3.37 -4.86 -2.04
CA ALA A 18 -4.74 -5.06 -2.50
C ALA A 18 -5.72 -4.07 -1.86
N LYS A 19 -5.58 -3.79 -0.56
CA LYS A 19 -6.41 -2.80 0.14
C LYS A 19 -6.15 -1.37 -0.36
N LEU A 20 -4.90 -0.99 -0.56
CA LEU A 20 -4.54 0.33 -1.07
C LEU A 20 -5.09 0.55 -2.48
N ARG A 21 -4.94 -0.46 -3.35
CA ARG A 21 -5.53 -0.46 -4.69
C ARG A 21 -7.04 -0.31 -4.65
N GLN A 22 -7.73 -1.11 -3.84
CA GLN A 22 -9.17 -1.02 -3.70
C GLN A 22 -9.60 0.39 -3.23
N LYS A 23 -8.85 1.01 -2.32
CA LYS A 23 -9.15 2.37 -1.86
C LYS A 23 -8.87 3.45 -2.89
N ARG A 24 -7.86 3.25 -3.75
CA ARG A 24 -7.63 4.10 -4.91
C ARG A 24 -8.79 4.01 -5.90
N GLU A 25 -9.26 2.80 -6.18
CA GLU A 25 -10.40 2.53 -7.07
C GLU A 25 -11.72 3.08 -6.50
N ASP A 26 -12.00 2.88 -5.20
CA ASP A 26 -13.15 3.47 -4.49
C ASP A 26 -13.16 5.01 -4.60
N ALA A 27 -11.98 5.64 -4.53
CA ALA A 27 -11.81 7.07 -4.66
C ALA A 27 -11.80 7.57 -6.13
N GLN A 28 -11.98 6.66 -7.10
CA GLN A 28 -11.92 6.92 -8.54
C GLN A 28 -10.65 7.64 -8.99
N LEU A 29 -9.51 7.33 -8.37
CA LEU A 29 -8.21 7.92 -8.71
C LEU A 29 -7.42 6.99 -9.62
N THR A 30 -6.77 7.56 -10.63
CA THR A 30 -5.72 6.88 -11.38
C THR A 30 -4.42 6.79 -10.57
N ALA A 31 -3.52 5.89 -10.94
CA ALA A 31 -2.21 5.79 -10.32
C ALA A 31 -1.42 7.10 -10.43
N GLU A 32 -1.51 7.78 -11.58
CA GLU A 32 -0.87 9.08 -11.82
C GLU A 32 -1.46 10.21 -10.95
N GLU A 33 -2.79 10.29 -10.83
CA GLU A 33 -3.42 11.30 -9.97
C GLU A 33 -3.07 11.11 -8.50
N LEU A 34 -3.07 9.86 -8.05
CA LEU A 34 -2.67 9.53 -6.69
C LEU A 34 -1.19 9.88 -6.46
N ALA A 35 -0.32 9.45 -7.37
CA ALA A 35 1.11 9.73 -7.34
C ALA A 35 1.37 11.25 -7.25
N GLY A 36 0.70 12.04 -8.08
CA GLY A 36 0.78 13.50 -8.07
C GLY A 36 0.27 14.13 -6.77
N ARG A 37 -0.75 13.56 -6.12
CA ARG A 37 -1.28 14.05 -4.84
C ARG A 37 -0.35 13.79 -3.66
N ILE A 38 0.39 12.68 -3.69
CA ILE A 38 1.24 12.26 -2.56
C ILE A 38 2.73 12.53 -2.80
N GLY A 39 3.10 12.97 -4.01
CA GLY A 39 4.46 13.33 -4.38
C GLY A 39 5.38 12.14 -4.67
N ILE A 40 4.84 11.05 -5.22
CA ILE A 40 5.63 9.90 -5.71
C ILE A 40 5.40 9.70 -7.21
N THR A 41 6.03 8.69 -7.81
CA THR A 41 5.83 8.34 -9.22
C THR A 41 4.70 7.31 -9.40
N ALA A 42 4.09 7.26 -10.59
CA ALA A 42 3.11 6.22 -10.91
C ALA A 42 3.71 4.82 -10.87
N ASP A 43 4.98 4.68 -11.25
CA ASP A 43 5.75 3.42 -11.16
C ASP A 43 5.87 2.94 -9.71
N ASP A 44 6.14 3.86 -8.76
CA ASP A 44 6.14 3.55 -7.34
C ASP A 44 4.77 3.11 -6.83
N VAL A 45 3.69 3.71 -7.34
CA VAL A 45 2.31 3.30 -7.03
C VAL A 45 2.09 1.86 -7.51
N GLU A 46 2.40 1.55 -8.77
CA GLU A 46 2.21 0.20 -9.33
C GLU A 46 3.04 -0.85 -8.60
N ALA A 47 4.31 -0.58 -8.30
CA ALA A 47 5.18 -1.49 -7.55
C ALA A 47 4.65 -1.76 -6.13
N ILE A 48 4.02 -0.76 -5.50
CA ILE A 48 3.36 -0.92 -4.20
C ILE A 48 2.08 -1.75 -4.34
N GLU A 49 1.26 -1.52 -5.38
CA GLU A 49 0.01 -2.27 -5.62
C GLU A 49 0.26 -3.74 -5.99
N GLN A 50 1.43 -4.04 -6.56
CA GLN A 50 1.85 -5.41 -6.87
C GLN A 50 2.49 -6.11 -5.65
N GLY A 51 2.86 -5.34 -4.62
CA GLY A 51 3.58 -5.86 -3.44
C GLY A 51 5.08 -6.07 -3.66
N ASP A 52 5.59 -5.69 -4.85
CA ASP A 52 7.01 -5.75 -5.19
C ASP A 52 7.83 -4.77 -4.34
N LYS A 53 7.25 -3.61 -4.01
CA LYS A 53 7.88 -2.58 -3.18
C LYS A 53 7.13 -2.40 -1.85
N PRO A 54 7.84 -2.39 -0.71
CA PRO A 54 7.21 -2.04 0.56
C PRO A 54 6.80 -0.56 0.56
N ALA A 55 5.57 -0.29 0.98
CA ALA A 55 5.07 1.07 1.14
C ALA A 55 5.51 1.63 2.50
N SER A 56 6.22 2.75 2.49
CA SER A 56 6.54 3.47 3.72
C SER A 56 5.27 3.99 4.40
N ARG A 57 5.28 4.06 5.73
CA ARG A 57 4.19 4.64 6.53
C ARG A 57 3.71 6.01 6.04
N GLN A 58 4.63 6.86 5.60
CA GLN A 58 4.30 8.17 5.03
C GLN A 58 3.54 8.06 3.70
N VAL A 59 3.91 7.11 2.84
CA VAL A 59 3.24 6.86 1.55
C VAL A 59 1.83 6.35 1.80
N VAL A 60 1.67 5.37 2.70
CA VAL A 60 0.36 4.83 3.09
C VAL A 60 -0.52 5.92 3.69
N TYR A 61 0.03 6.78 4.55
CA TYR A 61 -0.71 7.91 5.10
C TYR A 61 -1.16 8.90 4.01
N GLY A 62 -0.26 9.28 3.10
CA GLY A 62 -0.57 10.15 1.97
C GLY A 62 -1.65 9.56 1.08
N TRP A 63 -1.57 8.26 0.80
CA TRP A 63 -2.53 7.53 -0.01
C TRP A 63 -3.93 7.57 0.59
N LEU A 64 -4.04 7.24 1.88
CA LEU A 64 -5.31 7.26 2.60
C LEU A 64 -5.90 8.69 2.63
N ASN A 65 -5.06 9.70 2.82
CA ASN A 65 -5.47 11.10 2.76
C ASN A 65 -5.98 11.49 1.35
N ALA A 66 -5.25 11.10 0.30
CA ALA A 66 -5.62 11.37 -1.09
C ALA A 66 -6.94 10.69 -1.51
N CYS A 67 -7.20 9.50 -0.95
CA CYS A 67 -8.46 8.77 -1.09
C CYS A 67 -9.60 9.30 -0.21
N GLY A 68 -9.38 10.35 0.59
CA GLY A 68 -10.40 10.92 1.49
C GLY A 68 -10.65 10.12 2.77
N MET A 69 -9.84 9.10 3.06
CA MET A 69 -9.96 8.26 4.25
C MET A 69 -9.26 8.91 5.44
N LEU A 70 -9.96 9.88 6.06
CA LEU A 70 -9.49 10.64 7.22
C LEU A 70 -9.97 10.05 8.57
N GLY A 71 -10.91 9.11 8.54
CA GLY A 71 -11.53 8.51 9.71
C GLY A 71 -10.68 7.47 10.44
N PRO A 72 -11.17 6.93 11.58
CA PRO A 72 -10.48 5.91 12.38
C PRO A 72 -10.24 4.60 11.61
N GLU A 73 -11.02 4.34 10.56
CA GLU A 73 -10.92 3.20 9.65
C GLU A 73 -9.51 3.05 9.03
N ARG A 74 -8.84 4.19 8.80
CA ARG A 74 -7.48 4.23 8.24
C ARG A 74 -6.45 3.58 9.15
N ARG A 75 -6.73 3.47 10.47
CA ARG A 75 -5.81 2.91 11.46
C ARG A 75 -5.54 1.43 11.24
N ALA A 76 -6.53 0.67 10.77
CA ALA A 76 -6.36 -0.74 10.45
C ALA A 76 -5.42 -0.93 9.24
N ILE A 77 -5.44 -0.01 8.28
CA ILE A 77 -4.55 -0.03 7.11
C ILE A 77 -3.14 0.43 7.50
N MET A 78 -3.05 1.46 8.35
CA MET A 78 -1.76 1.92 8.89
C MET A 78 -1.08 0.86 9.76
N ASP A 79 -1.82 0.06 10.52
CA ASP A 79 -1.28 -1.06 11.32
C ASP A 79 -0.61 -2.11 10.42
N LEU A 80 -1.23 -2.43 9.27
CA LEU A 80 -0.64 -3.33 8.28
C LEU A 80 0.64 -2.78 7.65
N ALA A 81 0.82 -1.45 7.61
CA ALA A 81 2.03 -0.81 7.11
C ALA A 81 3.13 -0.62 8.17
N ASP A 82 2.77 -0.61 9.45
CA ASP A 82 3.69 -0.45 10.59
C ASP A 82 4.32 -1.78 11.00
N LYS A 83 3.68 -2.90 10.66
CA LYS A 83 4.24 -4.24 10.88
C LYS A 83 5.56 -4.35 10.11
N PRO A 84 6.71 -4.43 10.80
CA PRO A 84 7.97 -4.62 10.12
C PRO A 84 7.89 -5.97 9.42
N ALA A 85 8.24 -5.98 8.12
CA ALA A 85 8.61 -7.23 7.47
C ALA A 85 9.65 -7.89 8.40
N ALA A 86 9.31 -9.06 8.94
CA ALA A 86 10.05 -9.70 10.01
C ALA A 86 11.50 -9.88 9.52
N ARG A 87 12.43 -9.26 10.25
CA ARG A 87 13.85 -9.18 9.89
C ARG A 87 14.60 -10.39 10.40
#